data_AF-A0A1E4RD53-F1
#
_entry.id   AF-A0A1E4RD53-F1
#
_cell.length_a   1.000
_cell.length_b   1.000
_cell.length_c   1.000
_cell.angle_alpha   90.00
_cell.angle_beta   90.00
_cell.angle_gamma   90.00
#
_symmetry.space_group_name_H-M   'P 1'
#
loop_
_entity.id
_entity.type
_entity.pdbx_description
1 polymer ?
#
loop_
_entity_poly.entity_id
_entity_poly.type
_entity_poly.pdbx_seq_one_letter_code
_entity_poly.pdbx_strand_id
1 'polypeptide(L)'
;MLDNPLYRPLLEVIRSARNGIVYGGKIRFSHALVINLLYRSGPLKPRFQQVLMATKDHAKVLAVFAVIYKSLVNLLRKDQFIGSDQLGLIKFLAGALGGWIVYSQHFNYFHPGITHQVTLYCFSRVVIALSKIVLDYYLNCQQPSLKINNQSIKFSDLTDNQQNKLKSKIYNKSWKYFAVLVWGLVMFIYDFQPGYLQSSLRHSMAYIYDVEMDVWDSWKDFFGI
;
A
#
# COMPACT_ATOMS: atom_id res chain seq x y z
N MET A 1 -17.95 33.23 5.60
CA MET A 1 -18.57 31.94 5.19
C MET A 1 -17.64 30.74 5.38
N LEU A 2 -16.33 30.83 5.12
CA LEU A 2 -15.38 29.71 5.29
C LEU A 2 -14.92 29.45 6.74
N ASP A 3 -15.01 30.44 7.63
CA ASP A 3 -14.55 30.33 9.03
C ASP A 3 -15.65 29.97 10.04
N ASN A 4 -16.86 29.64 9.58
CA ASN A 4 -17.94 29.24 10.48
C ASN A 4 -17.66 27.86 11.09
N PRO A 5 -17.55 27.73 12.43
CA PRO A 5 -17.20 26.46 13.08
C PRO A 5 -18.21 25.34 12.84
N LEU A 6 -19.48 25.69 12.54
CA LEU A 6 -20.55 24.75 12.24
C LEU A 6 -20.37 24.02 10.89
N TYR A 7 -19.81 24.68 9.87
CA TYR A 7 -19.61 24.08 8.54
C TYR A 7 -18.24 23.42 8.38
N ARG A 8 -17.30 23.69 9.29
CA ARG A 8 -15.93 23.17 9.25
C ARG A 8 -15.85 21.64 9.13
N PRO A 9 -16.63 20.82 9.87
CA PRO A 9 -16.61 19.37 9.72
C PRO A 9 -17.00 18.88 8.31
N LEU A 10 -18.02 19.50 7.72
CA LEU A 10 -18.48 19.19 6.36
C LEU A 10 -17.46 19.61 5.31
N LEU A 11 -16.88 20.81 5.45
CA LEU A 11 -15.83 21.29 4.55
C LEU A 11 -14.57 20.41 4.61
N GLU A 12 -14.20 19.91 5.79
CA GLU A 12 -13.08 18.96 5.95
C GLU A 12 -13.35 17.63 5.26
N VAL A 13 -14.57 17.10 5.37
CA VAL A 13 -15.01 15.88 4.66
C VAL A 13 -14.88 16.07 3.14
N ILE A 14 -15.45 17.16 2.60
CA ILE A 14 -15.40 17.46 1.17
C ILE A 14 -13.95 17.65 0.69
N ARG A 15 -13.14 18.38 1.46
CA ARG A 15 -11.72 18.61 1.13
C ARG A 15 -10.92 17.31 1.14
N SER A 16 -11.17 16.43 2.12
CA SER A 16 -10.53 15.12 2.19
C SER A 16 -10.91 14.24 1.00
N ALA A 17 -12.18 14.21 0.62
CA ALA A 17 -12.66 13.48 -0.55
C ALA A 17 -12.01 14.00 -1.85
N ARG A 18 -12.00 15.32 -2.05
CA ARG A 18 -11.34 15.95 -3.21
C ARG A 18 -9.86 15.59 -3.30
N ASN A 19 -9.14 15.65 -2.17
CA ASN A 19 -7.72 15.30 -2.14
C ASN A 19 -7.50 13.83 -2.52
N GLY A 20 -8.37 12.92 -2.04
CA GLY A 20 -8.36 11.52 -2.46
C GLY A 20 -8.56 11.35 -3.97
N ILE A 21 -9.58 12.02 -4.53
CA ILE A 21 -9.86 11.97 -5.98
C ILE A 21 -8.67 12.46 -6.80
N VAL A 22 -8.10 13.61 -6.45
CA VAL A 22 -6.99 14.22 -7.20
C VAL A 22 -5.73 13.34 -7.12
N TYR A 23 -5.37 12.89 -5.93
CA TYR A 23 -4.14 12.12 -5.73
C TYR A 23 -4.26 10.71 -6.35
N GLY A 24 -5.33 9.98 -6.01
CA GLY A 24 -5.59 8.64 -6.54
C GLY A 24 -5.80 8.65 -8.06
N GLY A 25 -6.52 9.66 -8.56
CA GLY A 25 -6.75 9.85 -9.98
C GLY A 25 -5.46 10.04 -10.77
N LYS A 26 -4.57 10.95 -10.32
CA LYS A 26 -3.29 11.23 -11.02
C LYS A 26 -2.42 9.97 -11.17
N ILE A 27 -2.17 9.27 -10.07
CA ILE A 27 -1.28 8.10 -10.08
C ILE A 27 -1.90 6.96 -10.89
N ARG A 28 -3.18 6.66 -10.67
CA ARG A 28 -3.85 5.54 -11.34
C ARG A 28 -4.03 5.79 -12.83
N PHE A 29 -4.35 7.01 -13.22
CA PHE A 29 -4.49 7.40 -14.62
C PHE A 29 -3.17 7.19 -15.37
N SER A 30 -2.06 7.73 -14.87
CA SER A 30 -0.75 7.58 -15.52
C SER A 30 -0.35 6.12 -15.66
N HIS A 31 -0.52 5.32 -14.59
CA HIS A 31 -0.22 3.90 -14.63
C HIS A 31 -1.11 3.15 -15.64
N ALA A 32 -2.43 3.34 -15.58
CA ALA A 32 -3.37 2.67 -16.46
C ALA A 32 -3.18 3.07 -17.93
N LEU A 33 -2.85 4.34 -18.19
CA LEU A 33 -2.57 4.85 -19.52
C LEU A 33 -1.35 4.15 -20.13
N VAL A 34 -0.23 4.09 -19.40
CA VAL A 34 1.01 3.47 -19.88
C VAL A 34 0.81 1.98 -20.15
N ILE A 35 0.17 1.25 -19.22
CA ILE A 35 -0.10 -0.18 -19.40
C ILE A 35 -1.03 -0.42 -20.60
N ASN A 36 -2.08 0.38 -20.75
CA ASN A 36 -2.96 0.25 -21.89
C ASN A 36 -2.26 0.60 -23.20
N LEU A 37 -1.33 1.56 -23.22
CA LEU A 37 -0.59 1.97 -24.40
C LEU A 37 0.39 0.88 -24.86
N LEU A 38 1.13 0.28 -23.92
CA LEU A 38 2.21 -0.68 -24.20
C LEU A 38 1.72 -2.11 -24.45
N TYR A 39 0.78 -2.61 -23.66
CA TYR A 39 0.49 -4.05 -23.59
C TYR A 39 -0.88 -4.46 -24.16
N ARG A 40 -1.68 -3.50 -24.65
CA ARG A 40 -3.00 -3.82 -25.23
C ARG A 40 -3.09 -3.35 -26.67
N SER A 41 -3.43 -4.28 -27.56
CA SER A 41 -3.69 -4.01 -28.97
C SER A 41 -5.17 -3.68 -29.21
N GLY A 42 -5.46 -2.81 -30.17
CA GLY A 42 -6.84 -2.44 -30.55
C GLY A 42 -7.11 -0.93 -30.59
N PRO A 43 -8.35 -0.53 -30.95
CA PRO A 43 -8.73 0.86 -31.21
C PRO A 43 -8.56 1.77 -29.97
N LEU A 44 -8.09 3.00 -30.20
CA LEU A 44 -7.69 3.94 -29.15
C LEU A 44 -8.87 4.42 -28.27
N LYS A 45 -10.06 4.59 -28.86
CA LYS A 45 -11.25 5.11 -28.17
C LYS A 45 -11.69 4.24 -26.99
N PRO A 46 -11.95 2.92 -27.15
CA PRO A 46 -12.32 2.06 -26.02
C PRO A 46 -11.19 1.90 -25.00
N ARG A 47 -9.92 1.95 -25.43
CA ARG A 47 -8.76 1.90 -24.51
C ARG A 47 -8.75 3.09 -23.56
N PHE A 48 -8.91 4.29 -24.09
CA PHE A 48 -8.95 5.50 -23.28
C PHE A 48 -10.16 5.50 -22.33
N GLN A 49 -11.32 5.03 -22.80
CA GLN A 49 -12.50 4.87 -21.93
C GLN A 49 -12.23 3.91 -20.77
N GLN A 50 -11.58 2.77 -21.02
CA GLN A 50 -11.21 1.83 -19.96
C GLN A 50 -10.24 2.44 -18.95
N VAL A 51 -9.26 3.23 -19.40
CA VAL A 51 -8.34 3.96 -18.52
C VAL A 51 -9.10 4.94 -17.63
N LEU A 52 -10.02 5.72 -18.22
CA LEU A 52 -10.84 6.67 -17.46
C LEU A 52 -11.79 5.96 -16.49
N MET A 53 -12.42 4.86 -16.89
CA MET A 53 -13.28 4.06 -16.01
C MET A 53 -12.51 3.50 -14.82
N ALA A 54 -11.37 2.86 -15.06
CA ALA A 54 -10.52 2.32 -13.99
C ALA A 54 -10.00 3.41 -13.04
N THR A 55 -9.69 4.60 -13.57
CA THR A 55 -9.30 5.76 -12.78
C THR A 55 -10.46 6.27 -11.92
N LYS A 56 -11.66 6.38 -12.51
CA LYS A 56 -12.87 6.82 -11.81
C LYS A 56 -13.24 5.86 -10.68
N ASP A 57 -13.18 4.56 -10.92
CA ASP A 57 -13.50 3.55 -9.91
C ASP A 57 -12.52 3.61 -8.74
N HIS A 58 -11.22 3.74 -9.02
CA HIS A 58 -10.22 3.89 -7.98
C HIS A 58 -10.37 5.21 -7.18
N ALA A 59 -10.61 6.33 -7.87
CA ALA A 59 -10.84 7.62 -7.24
C ALA A 59 -12.10 7.60 -6.36
N LYS A 60 -13.15 6.92 -6.80
CA LYS A 60 -14.42 6.76 -6.07
C LYS A 60 -14.22 5.99 -4.76
N VAL A 61 -13.50 4.87 -4.79
CA VAL A 61 -13.14 4.09 -3.58
C VAL A 61 -12.46 5.00 -2.55
N LEU A 62 -11.46 5.78 -2.98
CA LEU A 62 -10.70 6.64 -2.07
C LEU A 62 -11.52 7.83 -1.53
N ALA A 63 -12.38 8.40 -2.36
CA ALA A 63 -13.30 9.47 -1.98
C ALA A 63 -14.31 8.99 -0.93
N VAL A 64 -14.96 7.85 -1.17
CA VAL A 64 -15.97 7.30 -0.26
C VAL A 64 -15.34 6.91 1.07
N PHE A 65 -14.17 6.27 1.05
CA PHE A 65 -13.44 5.98 2.30
C PHE A 65 -13.13 7.27 3.08
N ALA A 66 -12.63 8.31 2.42
CA ALA A 66 -12.34 9.59 3.06
C ALA A 66 -13.58 10.24 3.69
N VAL A 67 -14.73 10.18 3.00
CA VAL A 67 -16.01 10.68 3.50
C VAL A 67 -16.47 9.91 4.72
N ILE A 68 -16.51 8.58 4.64
CA ILE A 68 -16.95 7.72 5.74
C ILE A 68 -16.04 7.90 6.95
N TYR A 69 -14.72 7.81 6.76
CA TYR A 69 -13.74 7.96 7.83
C TYR A 69 -13.88 9.30 8.57
N LYS A 70 -13.92 10.41 7.82
CA LYS A 70 -14.04 11.75 8.43
C LYS A 70 -15.39 11.96 9.11
N SER A 71 -16.48 11.44 8.52
CA SER A 71 -17.81 11.51 9.11
C SER A 71 -17.87 10.74 10.43
N LEU A 72 -17.34 9.51 10.46
CA LEU A 72 -17.25 8.68 11.66
C LEU A 72 -16.38 9.31 12.75
N VAL A 73 -15.21 9.85 12.40
CA VAL A 73 -14.35 10.56 13.37
C VAL A 73 -15.08 11.76 13.98
N ASN A 74 -15.80 12.54 13.17
CA ASN A 74 -16.54 13.70 13.65
C ASN A 74 -17.72 13.31 14.54
N LEU A 75 -18.45 12.26 14.17
CA LEU A 75 -19.57 11.72 14.94
C LEU A 75 -19.09 11.16 16.29
N LEU A 76 -18.13 10.24 16.28
CA LEU A 76 -17.58 9.62 17.49
C LEU A 76 -16.91 10.63 18.44
N ARG A 77 -16.35 11.72 17.89
CA ARG A 77 -15.81 12.82 18.70
C ARG A 77 -16.92 13.66 19.33
N LYS A 78 -17.98 13.95 18.58
CA LYS A 78 -19.09 14.82 19.03
C LYS A 78 -19.90 14.17 20.14
N ASP A 79 -20.16 12.87 20.02
CA ASP A 79 -21.05 12.17 20.94
C ASP A 79 -20.37 11.77 22.27
N GLN A 80 -19.08 12.13 22.47
CA GLN A 80 -18.25 11.81 23.65
C GLN A 80 -18.26 10.34 24.12
N PHE A 81 -18.80 9.40 23.34
CA PHE A 81 -18.95 7.97 23.69
C PHE A 81 -17.68 7.30 24.19
N ILE A 82 -16.51 7.76 23.73
CA ILE A 82 -15.20 7.15 24.01
C ILE A 82 -14.30 8.07 24.86
N GLY A 83 -14.80 9.24 25.26
CA GLY A 83 -14.01 10.29 25.92
C GLY A 83 -13.06 10.99 24.93
N SER A 84 -12.92 12.32 25.06
CA SER A 84 -12.08 13.13 24.17
C SER A 84 -10.58 12.76 24.21
N ASP A 85 -10.14 12.05 25.26
CA ASP A 85 -8.74 11.72 25.50
C ASP A 85 -8.25 10.51 24.69
N GLN A 86 -9.16 9.69 24.14
CA GLN A 86 -8.80 8.47 23.39
C GLN A 86 -8.89 8.69 21.87
N LEU A 87 -8.35 9.82 21.37
CA LEU A 87 -8.37 10.16 19.95
C LEU A 87 -7.74 9.08 19.04
N GLY A 88 -6.76 8.33 19.55
CA GLY A 88 -6.15 7.21 18.83
C GLY A 88 -7.16 6.09 18.53
N LEU A 89 -7.94 5.69 19.53
CA LEU A 89 -8.94 4.63 19.40
C LEU A 89 -10.11 5.06 18.51
N ILE A 90 -10.55 6.33 18.61
CA ILE A 90 -11.59 6.88 17.71
C ILE A 90 -11.14 6.78 16.25
N LYS A 91 -9.90 7.17 15.94
CA LYS A 91 -9.36 7.08 14.57
C LYS A 91 -9.22 5.62 14.12
N PHE A 92 -8.80 4.73 15.01
CA PHE A 92 -8.68 3.31 14.71
C PHE A 92 -10.03 2.69 14.36
N LEU A 93 -11.05 2.90 15.21
CA LEU A 93 -12.41 2.37 14.99
C LEU A 93 -13.05 2.97 13.74
N ALA A 94 -12.94 4.28 13.53
CA ALA A 94 -13.42 4.93 12.31
C ALA A 94 -12.72 4.39 11.05
N GLY A 95 -11.41 4.11 11.15
CA GLY A 95 -10.64 3.49 10.08
C GLY A 95 -11.05 2.04 9.81
N ALA A 96 -11.28 1.26 10.86
CA ALA A 96 -11.72 -0.13 10.77
C ALA A 96 -13.12 -0.25 10.15
N LEU A 97 -14.08 0.55 10.62
CA LEU A 97 -15.44 0.59 10.08
C LEU A 97 -15.47 1.13 8.65
N GLY A 98 -14.73 2.20 8.35
CA GLY A 98 -14.60 2.70 6.98
C GLY A 98 -13.96 1.67 6.05
N GLY A 99 -12.98 0.92 6.57
CA GLY A 99 -12.31 -0.15 5.84
C GLY A 99 -13.24 -1.32 5.55
N TRP A 100 -14.04 -1.72 6.54
CA TRP A 100 -15.08 -2.73 6.39
C TRP A 100 -16.08 -2.35 5.29
N ILE A 101 -16.60 -1.13 5.31
CA ILE A 101 -17.63 -0.69 4.34
C ILE A 101 -17.07 -0.62 2.91
N VAL A 102 -15.84 -0.15 2.74
CA VAL A 102 -15.29 0.15 1.40
C VAL A 102 -14.48 -1.00 0.81
N TYR A 103 -13.66 -1.68 1.62
CA TYR A 103 -12.68 -2.66 1.13
C TYR A 103 -13.07 -4.12 1.40
N SER A 104 -14.01 -4.39 2.30
CA SER A 104 -14.42 -5.77 2.64
C SER A 104 -15.28 -6.46 1.59
N GLN A 105 -15.70 -5.74 0.53
CA GLN A 105 -16.58 -6.26 -0.53
C GLN A 105 -17.95 -6.77 -0.07
N HIS A 106 -18.36 -6.44 1.16
CA HIS A 106 -19.69 -6.79 1.67
C HIS A 106 -20.81 -6.16 0.82
N PHE A 107 -20.54 -4.96 0.28
CA PHE A 107 -21.38 -4.31 -0.71
C PHE A 107 -20.74 -4.49 -2.08
N ASN A 108 -21.44 -5.12 -3.03
CA ASN A 108 -21.00 -5.35 -4.42
C ASN A 108 -20.88 -4.04 -5.26
N TYR A 109 -20.62 -2.91 -4.60
CA TYR A 109 -20.58 -1.58 -5.18
C TYR A 109 -19.20 -1.17 -5.68
N PHE A 110 -18.13 -1.79 -5.15
CA PHE A 110 -16.75 -1.48 -5.48
C PHE A 110 -16.08 -2.64 -6.21
N HIS A 111 -15.22 -2.31 -7.18
CA HIS A 111 -14.55 -3.33 -7.99
C HIS A 111 -13.58 -4.17 -7.14
N PRO A 112 -13.77 -5.51 -7.06
CA PRO A 112 -12.97 -6.38 -6.20
C PRO A 112 -11.47 -6.30 -6.45
N GLY A 113 -11.05 -6.36 -7.72
CA GLY A 113 -9.63 -6.23 -8.09
C GLY A 113 -8.93 -4.95 -7.58
N ILE A 114 -9.61 -3.80 -7.59
CA ILE A 114 -9.03 -2.54 -7.09
C ILE A 114 -8.92 -2.56 -5.57
N THR A 115 -9.97 -3.00 -4.89
CA THR A 115 -9.99 -3.08 -3.41
C THR A 115 -8.92 -4.04 -2.90
N HIS A 116 -8.80 -5.24 -3.48
CA HIS A 116 -7.74 -6.20 -3.14
C HIS A 116 -6.33 -5.64 -3.35
N GLN A 117 -6.08 -4.98 -4.50
CA GLN A 117 -4.78 -4.39 -4.78
C GLN A 117 -4.38 -3.34 -3.73
N VAL A 118 -5.31 -2.46 -3.35
CA VAL A 118 -5.08 -1.44 -2.32
C VAL A 118 -4.86 -2.08 -0.95
N THR A 119 -5.69 -3.06 -0.58
CA THR A 119 -5.59 -3.74 0.72
C THR A 119 -4.28 -4.50 0.87
N LEU A 120 -3.83 -5.24 -0.14
CA LEU A 120 -2.54 -5.95 -0.12
C LEU A 120 -1.36 -4.97 -0.04
N TYR A 121 -1.44 -3.85 -0.77
CA TYR A 121 -0.46 -2.78 -0.65
C TYR A 121 -0.40 -2.22 0.78
N CYS A 122 -1.55 -1.89 1.37
CA CYS A 122 -1.63 -1.41 2.76
C CYS A 122 -1.11 -2.46 3.75
N PHE A 123 -1.46 -3.73 3.58
CA PHE A 123 -0.99 -4.82 4.43
C PHE A 123 0.54 -4.89 4.46
N SER A 124 1.19 -4.93 3.30
CA SER A 124 2.66 -4.93 3.23
C SER A 124 3.30 -3.73 3.94
N ARG A 125 2.69 -2.54 3.81
CA ARG A 125 3.16 -1.31 4.46
C ARG A 125 2.98 -1.36 5.98
N VAL A 126 1.86 -1.90 6.45
CA VAL A 126 1.58 -2.10 7.87
C VAL A 126 2.57 -3.09 8.47
N VAL A 127 2.82 -4.23 7.82
CA VAL A 127 3.81 -5.21 8.29
C VAL A 127 5.20 -4.57 8.40
N ILE A 128 5.65 -3.82 7.39
CA ILE A 128 6.94 -3.11 7.45
C ILE A 128 6.96 -2.07 8.58
N ALA A 129 5.86 -1.35 8.81
CA ALA A 129 5.76 -0.38 9.90
C ALA A 129 5.83 -1.07 11.27
N LEU A 130 5.11 -2.18 11.45
CA LEU A 130 5.16 -3.00 12.67
C LEU A 130 6.57 -3.52 12.92
N SER A 131 7.27 -4.03 11.90
CA SER A 131 8.66 -4.48 12.04
C SER A 131 9.59 -3.36 12.51
N LYS A 132 9.38 -2.12 12.05
CA LYS A 132 10.17 -0.95 12.52
C LYS A 132 9.84 -0.60 13.97
N ILE A 133 8.57 -0.61 14.35
CA ILE A 133 8.14 -0.36 15.73
C ILE A 133 8.72 -1.42 16.67
N VAL A 134 8.64 -2.70 16.29
CA VAL A 134 9.23 -3.82 17.05
C VAL A 134 10.74 -3.65 17.18
N LEU A 135 11.43 -3.26 16.10
CA LEU A 135 12.86 -2.97 16.16
C LEU A 135 13.18 -1.82 17.13
N ASP A 136 12.37 -0.75 17.12
CA ASP A 136 12.55 0.38 18.04
C ASP A 136 12.37 -0.04 19.50
N TYR A 137 11.31 -0.79 19.82
CA TYR A 137 11.11 -1.33 21.17
C TYR A 137 12.24 -2.29 21.58
N TYR A 138 12.65 -3.18 20.68
CA TYR A 138 13.73 -4.13 20.94
C TYR A 138 15.06 -3.44 21.26
N LEU A 139 15.45 -2.43 20.47
CA LEU A 139 16.67 -1.65 20.71
C LEU A 139 16.60 -0.85 22.03
N ASN A 140 15.43 -0.30 22.35
CA ASN A 140 15.22 0.43 23.59
C ASN A 140 15.30 -0.47 24.83
N CYS A 141 14.84 -1.72 24.76
CA CYS A 141 14.92 -2.68 25.86
C CYS A 141 16.31 -3.32 26.00
N GLN A 142 16.90 -3.78 24.89
CA GLN A 142 18.17 -4.52 24.95
C GLN A 142 19.38 -3.61 25.20
N GLN A 143 19.31 -2.32 24.81
CA GLN A 143 20.39 -1.34 24.95
C GLN A 143 21.77 -1.89 24.52
N PRO A 144 21.93 -2.30 23.24
CA PRO A 144 23.16 -2.93 22.78
C PRO A 144 24.36 -2.00 23.00
N SER A 145 25.41 -2.53 23.63
CA SER A 145 26.68 -1.82 23.82
C SER A 145 27.51 -1.91 22.53
N LEU A 146 27.81 -0.77 21.93
CA LEU A 146 28.73 -0.69 20.79
C LEU A 146 30.13 -0.38 21.32
N LYS A 147 31.14 -1.13 20.87
CA LYS A 147 32.54 -0.85 21.17
C LYS A 147 33.09 0.13 20.13
N ILE A 148 33.39 1.36 20.56
CA ILE A 148 34.07 2.38 19.74
C ILE A 148 35.31 2.81 20.53
N ASN A 149 36.50 2.67 19.95
CA ASN A 149 37.78 3.07 20.56
C ASN A 149 37.98 2.57 22.02
N ASN A 150 37.79 1.26 22.26
CA ASN A 150 37.87 0.63 23.59
C ASN A 150 36.88 1.13 24.67
N GLN A 151 35.96 2.03 24.33
CA GLN A 151 34.85 2.44 25.20
C GLN A 151 33.56 1.76 24.75
N SER A 152 32.79 1.25 25.72
CA SER A 152 31.47 0.67 25.49
C SER A 152 30.40 1.76 25.62
N ILE A 153 29.82 2.17 24.49
CA ILE A 153 28.75 3.18 24.46
C ILE A 153 27.42 2.44 24.33
N LYS A 154 26.46 2.73 25.21
CA LYS A 154 25.11 2.15 25.12
C LYS A 154 24.30 2.86 24.04
N PHE A 155 23.28 2.18 23.52
CA PHE A 155 22.38 2.75 22.52
C PHE A 155 21.72 4.06 22.97
N SER A 156 21.37 4.17 24.26
CA SER A 156 20.82 5.37 24.89
C SER A 156 21.73 6.59 24.83
N ASP A 157 23.04 6.37 24.81
CA ASP A 157 24.04 7.44 24.94
C ASP A 157 24.41 8.02 23.56
N LEU A 158 23.89 7.43 22.49
CA LEU A 158 24.05 7.90 21.12
C LEU A 158 23.11 9.08 20.83
N THR A 159 23.58 10.02 20.01
CA THR A 159 22.72 11.09 19.46
C THR A 159 21.62 10.50 18.56
N ASP A 160 20.47 11.16 18.45
CA ASP A 160 19.35 10.76 17.56
C ASP A 160 19.80 10.42 16.13
N ASN A 161 20.72 11.21 15.56
CA ASN A 161 21.27 10.98 14.24
C ASN A 161 22.07 9.66 14.15
N GLN A 162 22.81 9.30 15.20
CA GLN A 162 23.57 8.06 15.27
C GLN A 162 22.64 6.86 15.48
N GLN A 163 21.62 6.99 16.33
CA GLN A 163 20.59 5.97 16.50
C GLN A 163 19.86 5.69 15.19
N ASN A 164 19.45 6.74 14.46
CA ASN A 164 18.79 6.60 13.17
C ASN A 164 19.68 5.94 12.11
N LYS A 165 20.99 6.25 12.09
CA LYS A 165 21.96 5.57 11.21
C LYS A 165 22.10 4.09 11.56
N LEU A 166 22.15 3.74 12.85
CA LEU A 166 22.22 2.34 13.29
C LEU A 166 20.97 1.57 12.89
N LYS A 167 19.78 2.12 13.17
CA LYS A 167 18.48 1.56 12.77
C LYS A 167 18.42 1.33 11.26
N SER A 168 18.84 2.32 10.47
CA SER A 168 18.91 2.22 9.01
C SER A 168 19.87 1.10 8.56
N LYS A 169 21.03 0.95 9.21
CA LYS A 169 21.99 -0.11 8.91
C LYS A 169 21.43 -1.50 9.20
N ILE A 170 20.76 -1.68 10.34
CA ILE A 170 20.07 -2.93 10.69
C ILE A 170 18.96 -3.22 9.67
N TYR A 171 18.11 -2.23 9.39
CA TYR A 171 17.04 -2.36 8.40
C TYR A 171 17.57 -2.77 7.03
N ASN A 172 18.58 -2.08 6.50
CA ASN A 172 19.16 -2.39 5.20
C ASN A 172 19.81 -3.77 5.16
N LYS A 173 20.40 -4.24 6.27
CA LYS A 173 20.94 -5.60 6.37
C LYS A 173 19.81 -6.63 6.37
N SER A 174 18.78 -6.45 7.19
CA SER A 174 17.63 -7.35 7.26
C SER A 174 16.86 -7.41 5.94
N TRP A 175 16.74 -6.26 5.24
CA TRP A 175 16.07 -6.17 3.94
C TRP A 175 16.70 -7.10 2.89
N LYS A 176 18.03 -7.24 2.88
CA LYS A 176 18.73 -8.12 1.94
C LYS A 176 18.32 -9.58 2.11
N TYR A 177 18.32 -10.08 3.35
CA TYR A 177 17.92 -11.46 3.62
C TYR A 177 16.43 -11.69 3.41
N PHE A 178 15.61 -10.71 3.80
CA PHE A 178 14.16 -10.77 3.58
C PHE A 178 13.84 -10.86 2.09
N ALA A 179 14.51 -10.07 1.23
CA ALA A 179 14.30 -10.12 -0.21
C ALA A 179 14.65 -11.49 -0.81
N VAL A 180 15.79 -12.07 -0.41
CA VAL A 180 16.20 -13.42 -0.86
C VAL A 180 15.17 -14.47 -0.46
N LEU A 181 14.70 -14.43 0.78
CA LEU A 181 13.70 -15.38 1.28
C LEU A 181 12.37 -15.23 0.55
N VAL A 182 11.86 -14.00 0.39
CA VAL A 182 10.59 -13.75 -0.30
C VAL A 182 10.63 -14.23 -1.74
N TRP A 183 11.71 -13.91 -2.48
CA TRP A 183 11.84 -14.37 -3.87
C TRP A 183 12.02 -15.89 -3.96
N GLY A 184 12.78 -16.50 -3.05
CA GLY A 184 12.89 -17.95 -2.98
C GLY A 184 11.52 -18.62 -2.78
N LEU A 185 10.69 -18.07 -1.89
CA LEU A 185 9.32 -18.55 -1.67
C LEU A 185 8.42 -18.33 -2.89
N VAL A 186 8.53 -17.19 -3.58
CA VAL A 186 7.76 -16.92 -4.80
C VAL A 186 8.07 -17.95 -5.87
N MET A 187 9.35 -18.22 -6.13
CA MET A 187 9.76 -19.22 -7.12
C MET A 187 9.31 -20.62 -6.71
N PHE A 188 9.47 -20.98 -5.42
CA PHE A 188 9.06 -22.28 -4.91
C PHE A 188 7.55 -22.53 -5.02
N ILE A 189 6.72 -21.54 -4.67
CA ILE A 189 5.26 -21.64 -4.79
C ILE A 189 4.84 -21.69 -6.27
N TYR A 190 5.52 -20.92 -7.13
CA TYR A 190 5.22 -20.91 -8.57
C TYR A 190 5.43 -22.29 -9.20
N ASP A 191 6.52 -22.98 -8.84
CA ASP A 191 6.82 -24.34 -9.32
C ASP A 191 5.84 -25.39 -8.76
N PHE A 192 5.59 -25.38 -7.45
CA PHE A 192 4.76 -26.41 -6.82
C PHE A 192 3.26 -26.24 -7.08
N GLN A 193 2.74 -25.02 -7.01
CA GLN A 193 1.32 -24.74 -7.21
C GLN A 193 1.06 -23.27 -7.57
N PRO A 194 1.20 -22.90 -8.87
CA PRO A 194 1.12 -21.51 -9.30
C PRO A 194 -0.28 -20.90 -9.09
N GLY A 195 -1.33 -21.74 -9.01
CA GLY A 195 -2.71 -21.30 -8.82
C GLY A 195 -2.99 -20.55 -7.52
N TYR A 196 -2.18 -20.75 -6.48
CA TYR A 196 -2.32 -20.02 -5.20
C TYR A 196 -1.62 -18.66 -5.20
N LEU A 197 -0.77 -18.39 -6.19
CA LEU A 197 -0.09 -17.11 -6.29
C LEU A 197 -1.06 -16.03 -6.76
N GLN A 198 -0.88 -14.82 -6.24
CA GLN A 198 -1.74 -13.69 -6.61
C GLN A 198 -1.71 -13.49 -8.13
N SER A 199 -2.89 -13.26 -8.72
CA SER A 199 -3.07 -13.33 -10.17
C SER A 199 -2.12 -12.45 -10.97
N SER A 200 -1.83 -11.21 -10.55
CA SER A 200 -0.89 -10.36 -11.28
C SER A 200 0.55 -10.89 -11.23
N LEU A 201 1.00 -11.42 -10.09
CA LEU A 201 2.33 -12.01 -10.00
C LEU A 201 2.42 -13.29 -10.84
N ARG A 202 1.40 -14.15 -10.79
CA ARG A 202 1.32 -15.36 -11.61
C ARG A 202 1.37 -15.06 -13.11
N HIS A 203 0.61 -14.07 -13.58
CA HIS A 203 0.64 -13.66 -14.99
C HIS A 203 2.00 -13.11 -15.42
N SER A 204 2.66 -12.34 -14.56
CA SER A 204 4.03 -11.87 -14.84
C SER A 204 5.03 -13.03 -14.88
N MET A 205 4.93 -13.99 -13.97
CA MET A 205 5.79 -15.17 -13.97
C MET A 205 5.60 -16.02 -15.22
N ALA A 206 4.35 -16.32 -15.58
CA ALA A 206 4.04 -17.10 -16.79
C ALA A 206 4.57 -16.42 -18.05
N TYR A 207 4.36 -15.10 -18.19
CA TYR A 207 4.85 -14.36 -19.35
C TYR A 207 6.38 -14.35 -19.47
N ILE A 208 7.12 -14.41 -18.36
CA ILE A 208 8.59 -14.31 -18.34
C ILE A 208 9.25 -15.69 -18.43
N TYR A 209 8.69 -16.70 -17.77
CA TYR A 209 9.37 -17.98 -17.50
C TYR A 209 8.72 -19.19 -18.17
N ASP A 210 7.45 -19.13 -18.59
CA ASP A 210 6.80 -20.22 -19.33
C ASP A 210 7.15 -20.15 -20.82
N VAL A 211 8.46 -20.12 -21.10
CA VAL A 211 9.04 -19.97 -22.44
C VAL A 211 9.20 -21.33 -23.14
N GLU A 212 8.99 -22.43 -22.42
CA GLU A 212 9.27 -23.80 -22.86
C GLU A 212 8.36 -24.32 -23.99
N MET A 213 7.31 -23.59 -24.39
CA MET A 213 6.39 -24.01 -25.45
C MET A 213 6.62 -23.36 -26.82
N ASP A 214 7.55 -22.40 -26.94
CA ASP A 214 7.85 -21.75 -28.22
C ASP A 214 9.03 -22.45 -28.90
N VAL A 215 8.73 -23.31 -29.89
CA VAL A 215 9.73 -23.76 -30.85
C VAL A 215 10.16 -22.54 -31.67
N TRP A 216 11.35 -22.01 -31.40
CA TRP A 216 11.84 -20.82 -32.10
C TRP A 216 12.42 -21.21 -33.47
N ASP A 217 11.62 -21.03 -34.52
CA ASP A 217 12.05 -21.29 -35.90
C ASP A 217 13.01 -20.20 -36.42
N SER A 218 13.08 -19.02 -35.78
CA SER A 218 13.96 -17.92 -36.22
C SER A 218 14.51 -17.02 -35.11
N TRP A 219 15.67 -16.40 -35.35
CA TRP A 219 16.26 -15.39 -34.46
C TRP A 219 15.37 -14.15 -34.25
N LYS A 220 14.44 -13.89 -35.17
CA LYS A 220 13.46 -12.80 -35.03
C LYS A 220 12.39 -13.13 -33.99
N ASP A 221 11.94 -14.39 -33.95
CA ASP A 221 11.01 -14.86 -32.93
C ASP A 221 11.67 -14.89 -31.55
N PHE A 222 12.97 -15.20 -31.49
CA PHE A 222 13.75 -15.16 -30.25
C PHE A 222 13.95 -13.74 -29.68
N PHE A 223 14.20 -12.73 -30.54
CA PHE A 223 14.38 -11.34 -30.09
C PHE A 223 13.08 -10.52 -30.08
N GLY A 224 11.97 -11.03 -30.61
CA GLY A 224 10.69 -10.34 -30.69
C GLY A 224 10.71 -9.10 -31.61
N ILE A 225 11.50 -9.14 -32.69
CA ILE A 225 11.69 -8.04 -33.67
C ILE A 225 11.21 -8.43 -35.06
#